data_AF-A0A7C4WE54-F1
#
_entry.id   AF-A0A7C4WE54-F1
#
_cell.length_a   1.000
_cell.length_b   1.000
_cell.length_c   1.000
_cell.angle_alpha   90.00
_cell.angle_beta   90.00
_cell.angle_gamma   90.00
#
_symmetry.space_group_name_H-M   'P 1'
#
loop_
_entity.id
_entity.type
_entity.pdbx_description
1 polymer ?
#
loop_
_entity_poly.entity_id
_entity_poly.type
_entity_poly.pdbx_seq_one_letter_code
_entity_poly.pdbx_strand_id
1 'polypeptide(L)'
;MVEEKNYNYYEELGVKIGLEIHQQLNTKHKLFCKCPTKLVEDEENIKKTVKRILKPSKSELGEIDPAALFEYMKHKEYIYEAPEEASCLVELDEEPPHDLNEEALEIALEIALMLKSNPVDEVHVMRKIVIDGSNTTGFQRTAIIAMGGIVKDEEGDIGIKTICLEEEAARKISETEDKVTYRLDRLGIPLIEIATEPTIKTPQQAKRVALKIGRILRATGRVKRGIGTIRQDLNISISKGARIEIKGVQDLNLIPKIIEYEIERQRKLLEIRDELNKRKVKLEDIEGKIIKVTDIFNETKSKLIRKGLSEGKDVYAVKLKGFAKLLGMEIQPNRRLATEMLERAKLISGIKGLIHTDELPGYGISQEEVAKLKTYMEADDDDAIVMVIGNLEESEKALNAIVQRAKEAIIGVPEETRAANDDGTTRYSRPMPGAARMYPET
;
A
#
# COMPACT_ATOMS: atom_id res chain seq x y z
N MET A 1 -21.57 -10.05 -11.88
CA MET A 1 -21.71 -11.50 -11.99
C MET A 1 -20.32 -12.04 -12.27
N VAL A 2 -19.63 -12.56 -11.26
CA VAL A 2 -18.37 -13.27 -11.47
C VAL A 2 -18.78 -14.70 -11.81
N GLU A 3 -18.63 -15.09 -13.08
CA GLU A 3 -18.77 -16.49 -13.48
C GLU A 3 -17.81 -17.33 -12.65
N GLU A 4 -18.24 -18.52 -12.18
CA GLU A 4 -17.38 -19.45 -11.46
C GLU A 4 -16.18 -19.83 -12.34
N LYS A 5 -15.06 -19.14 -12.14
CA LYS A 5 -13.80 -19.45 -12.80
C LYS A 5 -13.23 -20.71 -12.16
N ASN A 6 -13.17 -21.78 -12.93
CA ASN A 6 -12.63 -23.06 -12.46
C ASN A 6 -11.13 -22.98 -12.21
N TYR A 7 -10.60 -23.89 -11.37
CA TYR A 7 -9.18 -24.02 -11.03
C TYR A 7 -8.23 -23.93 -12.25
N ASN A 8 -8.63 -24.50 -13.40
CA ASN A 8 -7.85 -24.46 -14.63
C ASN A 8 -7.53 -23.02 -15.12
N TYR A 9 -8.44 -22.06 -14.91
CA TYR A 9 -8.22 -20.66 -15.29
C TYR A 9 -7.06 -20.02 -14.52
N TYR A 10 -6.99 -20.25 -13.21
CA TYR A 10 -5.94 -19.66 -12.36
C TYR A 10 -4.57 -20.32 -12.60
N GLU A 11 -4.58 -21.62 -12.91
CA GLU A 11 -3.37 -22.37 -13.26
C GLU A 11 -2.78 -21.90 -14.60
N GLU A 12 -3.61 -21.72 -15.64
CA GLU A 12 -3.18 -21.20 -16.95
C GLU A 12 -2.59 -19.79 -16.84
N LEU A 13 -3.13 -18.95 -15.95
CA LEU A 13 -2.58 -17.62 -15.65
C LEU A 13 -1.33 -17.65 -14.76
N GLY A 14 -0.94 -18.81 -14.22
CA GLY A 14 0.20 -18.95 -13.32
C GLY A 14 0.04 -18.14 -12.04
N VAL A 15 -1.18 -18.11 -11.48
CA VAL A 15 -1.50 -17.37 -10.25
C VAL A 15 -0.71 -17.93 -9.08
N LYS A 16 -0.10 -17.03 -8.31
CA LYS A 16 0.52 -17.34 -7.01
C LYS A 16 0.02 -16.37 -5.96
N ILE A 17 -0.50 -16.92 -4.87
CA ILE A 17 -1.03 -16.16 -3.73
C ILE A 17 -0.26 -16.56 -2.46
N GLY A 18 0.10 -15.56 -1.67
CA GLY A 18 0.59 -15.73 -0.30
C GLY A 18 -0.23 -14.88 0.67
N LEU A 19 -0.32 -15.31 1.92
CA LEU A 19 -1.01 -14.60 3.00
C LEU A 19 -0.02 -14.21 4.09
N GLU A 20 -0.18 -13.01 4.63
CA GLU A 20 0.47 -12.54 5.85
C GLU A 20 -0.62 -12.16 6.84
N ILE A 21 -0.72 -12.88 7.96
CA ILE A 21 -1.78 -12.69 8.96
C ILE A 21 -1.17 -12.09 10.21
N HIS A 22 -1.62 -10.90 10.58
CA HIS A 22 -1.18 -10.17 11.77
C HIS A 22 -2.29 -10.24 12.82
N GLN A 23 -1.97 -10.69 14.04
CA GLN A 23 -2.93 -10.86 15.13
C GLN A 23 -2.36 -10.33 16.44
N GLN A 24 -3.08 -9.42 17.09
CA GLN A 24 -2.67 -8.91 18.40
C GLN A 24 -2.84 -10.00 19.47
N LEU A 25 -1.84 -10.17 20.31
CA LEU A 25 -1.87 -11.06 21.46
C LEU A 25 -2.50 -10.35 22.65
N ASN A 26 -3.23 -11.10 23.48
CA ASN A 26 -3.90 -10.58 24.67
C ASN A 26 -3.04 -10.78 25.92
N THR A 27 -1.84 -10.21 25.89
CA THR A 27 -0.90 -10.23 27.03
C THR A 27 -1.22 -9.16 28.05
N LYS A 28 -0.73 -9.35 29.28
CA LYS A 28 -0.87 -8.37 30.36
C LYS A 28 -0.14 -7.05 30.04
N HIS A 29 1.04 -7.16 29.43
CA HIS A 29 1.92 -6.04 29.13
C HIS A 29 2.33 -6.03 27.65
N LYS A 30 2.79 -4.87 27.18
CA LYS A 30 3.35 -4.69 25.83
C LYS A 30 4.64 -5.50 25.62
N LEU A 31 5.13 -5.55 24.38
CA LEU A 31 6.18 -6.48 23.97
C LEU A 31 7.56 -6.16 24.57
N PHE A 32 7.88 -4.88 24.73
CA PHE A 32 9.18 -4.40 25.20
C PHE A 32 9.06 -3.36 26.33
N CYS A 33 7.94 -3.33 27.04
CA CYS A 33 7.75 -2.49 28.23
C CYS A 33 6.65 -3.07 29.14
N LYS A 34 6.48 -2.50 30.34
CA LYS A 34 5.46 -2.94 31.30
C LYS A 34 4.11 -2.22 31.18
N CYS A 35 3.90 -1.40 30.16
CA CYS A 35 2.59 -0.76 29.94
C CYS A 35 1.51 -1.81 29.59
N PRO A 36 0.26 -1.62 30.05
CA PRO A 36 -0.84 -2.53 29.73
C PRO A 36 -1.24 -2.46 28.24
N THR A 37 -1.80 -3.55 27.71
CA THR A 37 -2.25 -3.64 26.31
C THR A 37 -3.69 -3.11 26.10
N LYS A 38 -3.99 -1.93 26.62
CA LYS A 38 -5.32 -1.29 26.52
C LYS A 38 -5.30 -0.05 25.64
N LEU A 39 -6.40 0.19 24.92
CA LEU A 39 -6.62 1.42 24.17
C LEU A 39 -7.29 2.46 25.08
N VAL A 40 -6.92 3.72 24.90
CA VAL A 40 -7.43 4.85 25.69
C VAL A 40 -8.21 5.76 24.76
N GLU A 41 -9.51 5.88 24.96
CA GLU A 41 -10.38 6.75 24.15
C GLU A 41 -10.45 8.18 24.68
N ASP A 42 -10.44 8.32 26.00
CA ASP A 42 -10.66 9.59 26.69
C ASP A 42 -9.46 10.54 26.57
N GLU A 43 -9.70 11.69 25.95
CA GLU A 43 -8.69 12.72 25.71
C GLU A 43 -8.16 13.35 27.01
N GLU A 44 -8.93 13.33 28.10
CA GLU A 44 -8.49 13.87 29.40
C GLU A 44 -7.28 13.11 29.98
N ASN A 45 -7.09 11.87 29.55
CA ASN A 45 -5.97 11.00 29.94
C ASN A 45 -4.71 11.21 29.08
N ILE A 46 -4.78 12.07 28.05
CA ILE A 46 -3.63 12.45 27.23
C ILE A 46 -2.88 13.58 27.96
N LYS A 47 -1.91 13.21 28.80
CA LYS A 47 -1.12 14.18 29.57
C LYS A 47 0.10 14.72 28.82
N LYS A 48 0.56 14.01 27.78
CA LYS A 48 1.76 14.37 27.02
C LYS A 48 1.51 14.24 25.53
N THR A 49 2.02 15.23 24.80
CA THR A 49 2.03 15.26 23.34
C THR A 49 3.43 15.64 22.86
N VAL A 50 4.01 14.83 21.96
CA VAL A 50 5.36 15.07 21.42
C VAL A 50 5.30 15.20 19.91
N LYS A 51 6.04 16.17 19.36
CA LYS A 51 6.21 16.33 17.92
C LYS A 51 7.54 15.73 17.49
N ARG A 52 7.54 14.93 16.42
CA ARG A 52 8.77 14.39 15.80
C ARG A 52 8.72 14.49 14.27
N ILE A 53 9.89 14.44 13.67
CA ILE A 53 10.10 14.33 12.22
C ILE A 53 11.05 13.15 12.01
N LEU A 54 10.60 12.15 11.28
CA LEU A 54 11.43 11.00 10.94
C LEU A 54 12.25 11.30 9.68
N LYS A 55 13.49 10.82 9.65
CA LYS A 55 14.40 10.96 8.51
C LYS A 55 14.80 9.58 8.02
N PRO A 56 14.90 9.37 6.69
CA PRO A 56 15.42 8.12 6.16
C PRO A 56 16.88 7.95 6.58
N SER A 57 17.24 6.75 7.00
CA SER A 57 18.64 6.35 7.20
C SER A 57 19.10 5.47 6.04
N LYS A 58 20.42 5.37 5.88
CA LYS A 58 21.01 4.35 5.02
C LYS A 58 20.95 3.01 5.75
N SER A 59 20.62 1.97 5.02
CA SER A 59 20.75 0.58 5.47
C SER A 59 22.23 0.23 5.73
N GLU A 60 22.47 -0.96 6.29
CA GLU A 60 23.82 -1.52 6.44
C GLU A 60 24.57 -1.62 5.10
N LEU A 61 23.84 -1.73 3.99
CA LEU A 61 24.36 -1.78 2.62
C LEU A 61 24.60 -0.38 2.03
N GLY A 62 24.34 0.70 2.78
CA GLY A 62 24.52 2.08 2.34
C GLY A 62 23.38 2.64 1.47
N GLU A 63 22.36 1.84 1.17
CA GLU A 63 21.22 2.19 0.33
C GLU A 63 20.05 2.71 1.17
N ILE A 64 19.26 3.63 0.60
CA ILE A 64 18.01 4.14 1.22
C ILE A 64 16.84 3.37 0.60
N ASP A 65 15.94 2.87 1.45
CA ASP A 65 14.75 2.17 0.99
C ASP A 65 13.83 3.12 0.18
N PRO A 66 13.39 2.72 -1.03
CA PRO A 66 12.55 3.57 -1.89
C PRO A 66 11.23 3.98 -1.26
N ALA A 67 10.58 3.09 -0.51
CA ALA A 67 9.33 3.39 0.17
C ALA A 67 9.53 4.31 1.37
N ALA A 68 10.68 4.23 2.05
CA ALA A 68 11.08 5.20 3.04
C ALA A 68 11.29 6.58 2.38
N LEU A 69 12.07 6.66 1.30
CA LEU A 69 12.25 7.93 0.58
C LEU A 69 10.90 8.53 0.13
N PHE A 70 9.99 7.69 -0.38
CA PHE A 70 8.63 8.10 -0.77
C PHE A 70 7.82 8.71 0.38
N GLU A 71 7.84 8.10 1.57
CA GLU A 71 7.15 8.67 2.74
C GLU A 71 7.81 9.99 3.20
N TYR A 72 9.15 10.07 3.17
CA TYR A 72 9.86 11.29 3.54
C TYR A 72 9.54 12.47 2.61
N MET A 73 9.38 12.21 1.31
CA MET A 73 8.99 13.22 0.31
C MET A 73 7.61 13.83 0.55
N LYS A 74 6.76 13.23 1.40
CA LYS A 74 5.47 13.81 1.79
C LYS A 74 5.60 14.94 2.82
N HIS A 75 6.80 15.14 3.39
CA HIS A 75 7.11 16.22 4.34
C HIS A 75 6.14 16.30 5.54
N LYS A 76 5.72 15.16 6.08
CA LYS A 76 4.76 15.11 7.18
C LYS A 76 5.41 15.28 8.55
N GLU A 77 4.74 16.03 9.41
CA GLU A 77 5.02 16.14 10.84
C GLU A 77 4.21 15.10 11.63
N TYR A 78 4.84 14.44 12.60
CA TYR A 78 4.18 13.43 13.44
C TYR A 78 3.97 13.95 14.85
N ILE A 79 2.71 13.95 15.28
CA ILE A 79 2.30 14.30 16.64
C ILE A 79 1.91 13.01 17.36
N TYR A 80 2.51 12.76 18.51
CA TYR A 80 2.28 11.57 19.32
C TYR A 80 1.59 11.92 20.63
N GLU A 81 0.38 11.43 20.81
CA GLU A 81 -0.38 11.46 22.06
C GLU A 81 0.02 10.26 22.93
N ALA A 82 0.49 10.52 24.15
CA ALA A 82 0.95 9.49 25.09
C ALA A 82 0.06 9.46 26.34
N PRO A 83 -0.97 8.59 26.38
CA PRO A 83 -1.78 8.37 27.58
C PRO A 83 -0.94 7.78 28.71
N GLU A 84 -0.99 8.38 29.90
CA GLU A 84 -0.17 7.99 31.06
C GLU A 84 -0.46 6.55 31.51
N GLU A 85 -1.71 6.10 31.35
CA GLU A 85 -2.14 4.76 31.74
C GLU A 85 -1.75 3.64 30.77
N ALA A 86 -1.23 3.98 29.58
CA ALA A 86 -0.95 3.01 28.52
C ALA A 86 0.35 3.29 27.74
N SER A 87 1.17 4.24 28.19
CA SER A 87 2.44 4.60 27.53
C SER A 87 3.51 4.94 28.56
N CYS A 88 4.77 4.63 28.25
CA CYS A 88 5.94 5.05 29.04
C CYS A 88 7.00 5.68 28.13
N LEU A 89 8.22 5.82 28.65
CA LEU A 89 9.35 6.40 27.91
C LEU A 89 9.79 5.51 26.75
N VAL A 90 9.58 4.19 26.83
CA VAL A 90 9.89 3.25 25.73
C VAL A 90 9.08 3.58 24.48
N GLU A 91 7.76 3.75 24.59
CA GLU A 91 6.92 4.13 23.44
C GLU A 91 7.21 5.54 22.95
N LEU A 92 7.67 6.43 23.82
CA LEU A 92 8.09 7.77 23.42
C LEU A 92 9.47 7.79 22.75
N ASP A 93 10.20 6.66 22.73
CA ASP A 93 11.59 6.57 22.29
C ASP A 93 12.49 7.53 23.08
N GLU A 94 12.36 7.47 24.41
CA GLU A 94 13.13 8.23 25.42
C GLU A 94 13.77 7.29 26.47
N GLU A 95 13.58 5.98 26.33
CA GLU A 95 14.17 4.92 27.16
C GLU A 95 14.43 3.68 26.29
N PRO A 96 15.55 2.97 26.47
CA PRO A 96 15.77 1.69 25.80
C PRO A 96 14.62 0.69 26.05
N PRO A 97 14.29 -0.17 25.06
CA PRO A 97 13.31 -1.23 25.27
C PRO A 97 13.75 -2.16 26.41
N HIS A 98 12.78 -2.72 27.12
CA HIS A 98 13.01 -3.78 28.11
C HIS A 98 13.14 -5.13 27.41
N ASP A 99 13.40 -6.19 28.18
CA ASP A 99 13.45 -7.55 27.66
C ASP A 99 12.12 -7.96 26.98
N LEU A 100 12.25 -8.88 26.02
CA LEU A 100 11.12 -9.46 25.29
C LEU A 100 10.08 -10.05 26.27
N ASN A 101 8.81 -9.72 26.05
CA ASN A 101 7.74 -10.23 26.88
C ASN A 101 7.58 -11.76 26.75
N GLU A 102 7.92 -12.48 27.82
CA GLU A 102 7.85 -13.95 27.89
C GLU A 102 6.44 -14.51 27.63
N GLU A 103 5.38 -13.83 28.09
CA GLU A 103 4.00 -14.25 27.84
C GLU A 103 3.69 -14.23 26.34
N ALA A 104 4.18 -13.20 25.63
CA ALA A 104 4.00 -13.08 24.19
C ALA A 104 4.79 -14.15 23.43
N LEU A 105 6.02 -14.43 23.86
CA LEU A 105 6.86 -15.48 23.29
C LEU A 105 6.23 -16.87 23.47
N GLU A 106 5.70 -17.16 24.67
CA GLU A 106 5.01 -18.43 24.97
C GLU A 106 3.81 -18.65 24.04
N ILE A 107 2.98 -17.62 23.84
CA ILE A 107 1.83 -17.68 22.92
C ILE A 107 2.31 -17.90 21.47
N ALA A 108 3.38 -17.22 21.05
CA ALA A 108 3.93 -17.38 19.71
C ALA A 108 4.46 -18.81 19.47
N LEU A 109 5.13 -19.41 20.46
CA LEU A 109 5.59 -20.80 20.43
C LEU A 109 4.41 -21.80 20.41
N GLU A 110 3.38 -21.56 21.21
CA GLU A 110 2.14 -22.36 21.20
C GLU A 110 1.54 -22.39 19.78
N ILE A 111 1.36 -21.21 19.16
CA ILE A 111 0.82 -21.07 17.81
C ILE A 111 1.73 -21.76 16.78
N ALA A 112 3.06 -21.61 16.92
CA ALA A 112 4.02 -22.27 16.04
C ALA A 112 3.87 -23.80 16.06
N LEU A 113 3.77 -24.40 17.26
CA LEU A 113 3.57 -25.83 17.41
C LEU A 113 2.22 -26.30 16.85
N MET A 114 1.15 -25.51 17.03
CA MET A 114 -0.17 -25.81 16.43
C MET A 114 -0.13 -25.81 14.89
N LEU A 115 0.73 -24.99 14.30
CA LEU A 115 0.98 -24.93 12.85
C LEU A 115 2.04 -25.93 12.37
N LYS A 116 2.58 -26.76 13.28
CA LYS A 116 3.67 -27.71 13.01
C LYS A 116 4.93 -27.03 12.46
N SER A 117 5.14 -25.77 12.84
CA SER A 117 6.35 -25.02 12.54
C SER A 117 7.50 -25.45 13.45
N ASN A 118 8.73 -25.11 13.06
CA ASN A 118 9.93 -25.39 13.84
C ASN A 118 10.37 -24.10 14.54
N PRO A 119 10.24 -24.00 15.88
CA PRO A 119 10.81 -22.89 16.63
C PRO A 119 12.31 -22.74 16.39
N VAL A 120 12.80 -21.50 16.42
CA VAL A 120 14.23 -21.22 16.36
C VAL A 120 14.90 -21.56 17.70
N ASP A 121 16.18 -21.89 17.67
CA ASP A 121 16.95 -22.19 18.89
C ASP A 121 17.20 -20.93 19.73
N GLU A 122 17.37 -19.78 19.08
CA GLU A 122 17.61 -18.48 19.71
C GLU A 122 16.85 -17.38 18.95
N VAL A 123 16.18 -16.50 19.70
CA VAL A 123 15.38 -15.41 19.15
C VAL A 123 16.23 -14.14 19.13
N HIS A 124 16.41 -13.58 17.93
CA HIS A 124 17.11 -12.31 17.72
C HIS A 124 16.12 -11.23 17.31
N VAL A 125 16.11 -10.10 18.02
CA VAL A 125 15.23 -8.97 17.71
C VAL A 125 15.90 -8.09 16.66
N MET A 126 15.13 -7.75 15.63
CA MET A 126 15.56 -6.93 14.50
C MET A 126 14.70 -5.66 14.43
N ARG A 127 15.27 -4.60 13.85
CA ARG A 127 14.60 -3.32 13.59
C ARG A 127 14.23 -3.24 12.12
N LYS A 128 12.94 -3.28 11.82
CA LYS A 128 12.38 -3.11 10.47
C LYS A 128 12.05 -1.64 10.26
N ILE A 129 12.71 -0.96 9.32
CA ILE A 129 12.52 0.49 9.09
C ILE A 129 11.05 0.81 8.72
N VAL A 130 10.44 1.74 9.47
CA VAL A 130 9.05 2.21 9.30
C VAL A 130 9.02 3.72 9.54
N ILE A 131 8.90 4.51 8.46
CA ILE A 131 8.99 5.98 8.55
C ILE A 131 7.69 6.73 8.24
N ASP A 132 6.56 6.03 8.21
CA ASP A 132 5.22 6.62 8.06
C ASP A 132 4.68 7.27 9.36
N GLY A 133 5.54 7.35 10.38
CA GLY A 133 5.25 7.91 11.70
C GLY A 133 4.45 6.99 12.61
N SER A 134 4.17 5.75 12.20
CA SER A 134 3.40 4.83 13.05
C SER A 134 4.25 4.20 14.17
N ASN A 135 5.58 4.29 14.09
CA ASN A 135 6.53 3.93 15.14
C ASN A 135 7.39 5.17 15.50
N THR A 136 7.44 5.54 16.78
CA THR A 136 8.17 6.72 17.30
C THR A 136 9.68 6.66 17.08
N THR A 137 10.22 5.45 17.06
CA THR A 137 11.62 5.08 16.80
C THR A 137 12.01 5.15 15.32
N GLY A 138 11.03 5.21 14.39
CA GLY A 138 11.26 5.06 12.95
C GLY A 138 11.51 3.62 12.49
N PHE A 139 11.31 2.64 13.38
CA PHE A 139 11.38 1.22 13.06
C PHE A 139 10.43 0.39 13.93
N GLN A 140 10.07 -0.80 13.47
CA GLN A 140 9.29 -1.78 14.20
C GLN A 140 10.23 -2.89 14.68
N ARG A 141 10.22 -3.21 15.98
CA ARG A 141 10.96 -4.37 16.47
C ARG A 141 10.22 -5.65 16.09
N THR A 142 10.94 -6.59 15.50
CA THR A 142 10.43 -7.84 14.92
C THR A 142 11.43 -8.95 15.17
N ALA A 143 10.95 -10.14 15.55
CA ALA A 143 11.79 -11.31 15.74
C ALA A 143 11.15 -12.54 15.08
N ILE A 144 11.96 -13.36 14.41
CA ILE A 144 11.48 -14.67 13.91
C ILE A 144 11.43 -15.63 15.10
N ILE A 145 10.27 -16.25 15.29
CA ILE A 145 10.04 -17.23 16.37
C ILE A 145 10.07 -18.66 15.82
N ALA A 146 9.54 -18.88 14.62
CA ALA A 146 9.54 -20.19 14.00
C ALA A 146 9.57 -20.10 12.47
N MET A 147 10.03 -21.17 11.84
CA MET A 147 10.06 -21.33 10.38
C MET A 147 9.43 -22.64 9.95
N GLY A 148 8.96 -22.69 8.70
CA GLY A 148 8.27 -23.86 8.18
C GLY A 148 6.91 -24.06 8.85
N GLY A 149 6.27 -25.19 8.57
CA GLY A 149 4.95 -25.54 9.08
C GLY A 149 3.94 -25.72 7.96
N ILE A 150 2.70 -26.08 8.30
CA ILE A 150 1.71 -26.48 7.32
C ILE A 150 0.29 -26.21 7.78
N VAL A 151 -0.53 -25.69 6.87
CA VAL A 151 -1.98 -25.57 7.03
C VAL A 151 -2.65 -26.52 6.03
N LYS A 152 -3.39 -27.50 6.56
CA LYS A 152 -4.09 -28.49 5.73
C LYS A 152 -5.25 -27.86 4.99
N ASP A 153 -5.38 -28.13 3.69
CA ASP A 153 -6.54 -27.71 2.88
C ASP A 153 -6.97 -28.74 1.86
N GLU A 154 -8.26 -28.71 1.50
CA GLU A 154 -8.87 -29.67 0.57
C GLU A 154 -8.32 -29.54 -0.87
N GLU A 155 -7.87 -28.35 -1.26
CA GLU A 155 -7.21 -28.10 -2.56
C GLU A 155 -5.67 -28.29 -2.51
N GLY A 156 -5.16 -28.82 -1.39
CA GLY A 156 -3.74 -29.04 -1.15
C GLY A 156 -3.21 -28.21 0.00
N ASP A 157 -2.23 -28.77 0.69
CA ASP A 157 -1.64 -28.16 1.88
C ASP A 157 -0.81 -26.93 1.54
N ILE A 158 -0.86 -25.93 2.43
CA ILE A 158 -0.11 -24.68 2.29
C ILE A 158 1.00 -24.63 3.34
N GLY A 159 2.23 -24.42 2.90
CA GLY A 159 3.37 -24.22 3.78
C GLY A 159 3.28 -22.90 4.54
N ILE A 160 3.75 -22.90 5.79
CA ILE A 160 4.07 -21.69 6.54
C ILE A 160 5.53 -21.37 6.30
N LYS A 161 5.83 -20.14 5.89
CA LYS A 161 7.20 -19.69 5.64
C LYS A 161 7.86 -19.28 6.96
N THR A 162 7.24 -18.33 7.66
CA THR A 162 7.76 -17.73 8.89
C THR A 162 6.63 -17.39 9.84
N ILE A 163 6.94 -17.43 11.14
CA ILE A 163 6.14 -16.89 12.22
C ILE A 163 7.03 -15.90 12.97
N CYS A 164 6.59 -14.64 13.02
CA CYS A 164 7.30 -13.55 13.67
C CYS A 164 6.49 -13.01 14.86
N LEU A 165 7.21 -12.49 15.85
CA LEU A 165 6.65 -11.69 16.92
C LEU A 165 7.17 -10.26 16.77
N GLU A 166 6.26 -9.30 16.67
CA GLU A 166 6.55 -7.91 16.37
C GLU A 166 5.73 -6.94 17.23
N GLU A 167 6.16 -5.68 17.27
CA GLU A 167 5.39 -4.60 17.88
C GLU A 167 4.25 -4.16 16.96
N GLU A 168 3.04 -4.00 17.49
CA GLU A 168 1.99 -3.28 16.78
C GLU A 168 2.32 -1.78 16.67
N ALA A 169 1.85 -1.15 15.58
CA ALA A 169 2.02 0.26 15.30
C ALA A 169 1.07 1.16 16.13
N ALA A 170 1.45 2.42 16.33
CA ALA A 170 0.62 3.44 16.97
C ALA A 170 -0.72 3.62 16.24
N ARG A 171 -1.76 4.03 16.97
CA ARG A 171 -3.10 4.23 16.41
C ARG A 171 -3.20 5.61 15.76
N LYS A 172 -3.53 5.66 14.47
CA LYS A 172 -3.77 6.95 13.78
C LYS A 172 -5.08 7.57 14.28
N ILE A 173 -5.01 8.81 14.75
CA ILE A 173 -6.15 9.58 15.27
C ILE A 173 -6.66 10.56 14.22
N SER A 174 -5.75 11.28 13.57
CA SER A 174 -6.08 12.24 12.53
C SER A 174 -4.94 12.40 11.53
N GLU A 175 -5.28 12.83 10.33
CA GLU A 175 -4.33 13.07 9.25
C GLU A 175 -4.78 14.28 8.44
N THR A 176 -3.90 15.27 8.34
CA THR A 176 -3.97 16.41 7.41
C THR A 176 -2.92 16.21 6.32
N GLU A 177 -2.79 17.20 5.42
CA GLU A 177 -1.82 17.16 4.33
C GLU A 177 -0.37 17.14 4.85
N ASP A 178 -0.10 17.94 5.87
CA ASP A 178 1.21 18.23 6.46
C ASP A 178 1.47 17.50 7.79
N LYS A 179 0.45 16.93 8.43
CA LYS A 179 0.56 16.39 9.79
C LYS A 179 -0.24 15.11 9.98
N VAL A 180 0.29 14.19 10.78
CA VAL A 180 -0.43 13.00 11.26
C VAL A 180 -0.34 12.95 12.78
N THR A 181 -1.49 12.73 13.43
CA THR A 181 -1.57 12.52 14.87
C THR A 181 -1.75 11.04 15.15
N TYR A 182 -0.86 10.48 15.97
CA TYR A 182 -0.88 9.09 16.43
C TYR A 182 -1.04 9.05 17.95
N ARG A 183 -1.73 8.03 18.46
CA ARG A 183 -1.81 7.70 19.88
C ARG A 183 -1.01 6.44 20.18
N LEU A 184 -0.20 6.52 21.24
CA LEU A 184 0.79 5.50 21.61
C LEU A 184 0.23 4.34 22.42
N ASP A 185 -1.05 4.38 22.79
CA ASP A 185 -1.74 3.31 23.51
C ASP A 185 -1.64 1.94 22.81
N ARG A 186 -1.65 1.94 21.48
CA ARG A 186 -1.50 0.74 20.65
C ARG A 186 -0.05 0.36 20.35
N LEU A 187 0.86 1.33 20.30
CA LEU A 187 2.27 1.08 19.96
C LEU A 187 2.87 0.08 20.95
N GLY A 188 3.47 -1.00 20.45
CA GLY A 188 4.14 -2.02 21.27
C GLY A 188 3.23 -3.13 21.79
N ILE A 189 1.91 -3.14 21.50
CA ILE A 189 1.09 -4.34 21.77
C ILE A 189 1.70 -5.53 21.00
N PRO A 190 1.90 -6.71 21.62
CA PRO A 190 2.50 -7.84 20.92
C PRO A 190 1.62 -8.29 19.76
N LEU A 191 2.24 -8.49 18.61
CA LEU A 191 1.60 -8.84 17.36
C LEU A 191 2.31 -10.06 16.79
N ILE A 192 1.56 -11.13 16.52
CA ILE A 192 2.11 -12.28 15.79
C ILE A 192 1.82 -12.11 14.31
N GLU A 193 2.84 -12.28 13.47
CA GLU A 193 2.76 -12.32 12.01
C GLU A 193 2.98 -13.76 11.54
N ILE A 194 2.05 -14.31 10.76
CA ILE A 194 2.16 -15.64 10.14
C ILE A 194 2.15 -15.47 8.63
N ALA A 195 3.27 -15.78 7.98
CA ALA A 195 3.42 -15.70 6.54
C ALA A 195 3.35 -17.09 5.90
N THR A 196 2.51 -17.27 4.90
CA THR A 196 2.44 -18.52 4.13
C THR A 196 3.47 -18.52 3.00
N GLU A 197 3.76 -19.72 2.48
CA GLU A 197 4.39 -19.84 1.17
C GLU A 197 3.45 -19.31 0.06
N PRO A 198 3.99 -18.82 -1.07
CA PRO A 198 3.19 -18.29 -2.18
C PRO A 198 2.67 -19.41 -3.09
N THR A 199 2.04 -20.43 -2.49
CA THR A 199 1.59 -21.67 -3.16
C THR A 199 0.07 -21.81 -3.21
N ILE A 200 -0.66 -20.83 -2.68
CA ILE A 200 -2.13 -20.78 -2.79
C ILE A 200 -2.51 -20.50 -4.25
N LYS A 201 -3.43 -21.30 -4.77
CA LYS A 201 -3.76 -21.35 -6.21
C LYS A 201 -5.09 -20.69 -6.55
N THR A 202 -6.04 -20.68 -5.62
CA THR A 202 -7.39 -20.14 -5.86
C THR A 202 -7.76 -19.08 -4.80
N PRO A 203 -8.61 -18.10 -5.17
CA PRO A 203 -9.16 -17.14 -4.22
C PRO A 203 -9.92 -17.81 -3.05
N GLN A 204 -10.61 -18.92 -3.32
CA GLN A 204 -11.37 -19.68 -2.33
C GLN A 204 -10.44 -20.42 -1.35
N GLN A 205 -9.36 -21.01 -1.84
CA GLN A 205 -8.32 -21.60 -1.00
C GLN A 205 -7.71 -20.54 -0.06
N ALA A 206 -7.41 -19.33 -0.57
CA ALA A 206 -6.90 -18.23 0.26
C ALA A 206 -7.83 -17.93 1.45
N LYS A 207 -9.15 -17.82 1.20
CA LYS A 207 -10.16 -17.60 2.25
C LYS A 207 -10.18 -18.75 3.27
N ARG A 208 -10.17 -20.00 2.82
CA ARG A 208 -10.20 -21.17 3.74
C ARG A 208 -8.94 -21.27 4.59
N VAL A 209 -7.77 -21.00 4.01
CA VAL A 209 -6.48 -20.99 4.73
C VAL A 209 -6.46 -19.87 5.76
N ALA A 210 -6.84 -18.65 5.38
CA ALA A 210 -6.97 -17.53 6.31
C ALA A 210 -7.94 -17.84 7.47
N LEU A 211 -9.09 -18.46 7.17
CA LEU A 211 -10.05 -18.89 8.18
C LEU A 211 -9.44 -19.93 9.14
N LYS A 212 -8.70 -20.91 8.63
CA LYS A 212 -8.07 -21.97 9.44
C LYS A 212 -7.01 -21.39 10.37
N ILE A 213 -6.14 -20.51 9.88
CA ILE A 213 -5.15 -19.82 10.72
C ILE A 213 -5.87 -18.98 11.78
N GLY A 214 -6.91 -18.23 11.41
CA GLY A 214 -7.73 -17.47 12.35
C GLY A 214 -8.39 -18.34 13.43
N ARG A 215 -8.80 -19.57 13.11
CA ARG A 215 -9.34 -20.54 14.08
C ARG A 215 -8.27 -21.06 15.03
N ILE A 216 -7.06 -21.35 14.53
CA ILE A 216 -5.90 -21.75 15.35
C ILE A 216 -5.56 -20.63 16.35
N LEU A 217 -5.42 -19.40 15.86
CA LEU A 217 -5.18 -18.21 16.68
C LEU A 217 -6.24 -18.08 17.79
N ARG A 218 -7.52 -18.25 17.46
CA ARG A 218 -8.62 -18.18 18.43
C ARG A 218 -8.62 -19.32 19.45
N ALA A 219 -8.17 -20.51 19.06
CA ALA A 219 -8.16 -21.68 19.92
C ALA A 219 -7.17 -21.56 21.10
N THR A 220 -6.13 -20.73 20.97
CA THR A 220 -5.23 -20.39 22.10
C THR A 220 -5.99 -19.74 23.27
N GLY A 221 -7.11 -19.04 23.00
CA GLY A 221 -7.77 -18.20 23.99
C GLY A 221 -6.97 -16.96 24.42
N ARG A 222 -5.78 -16.74 23.86
CA ARG A 222 -4.79 -15.73 24.28
C ARG A 222 -4.55 -14.64 23.23
N VAL A 223 -5.42 -14.53 22.22
CA VAL A 223 -5.40 -13.46 21.23
C VAL A 223 -6.49 -12.42 21.49
N LYS A 224 -6.22 -11.15 21.16
CA LYS A 224 -7.23 -10.08 21.27
C LYS A 224 -8.37 -10.32 20.30
N ARG A 225 -9.54 -9.82 20.67
CA ARG A 225 -10.78 -9.93 19.90
C ARG A 225 -11.37 -8.54 19.70
N GLY A 226 -12.02 -8.34 18.57
CA GLY A 226 -12.64 -7.07 18.21
C GLY A 226 -12.11 -6.53 16.89
N ILE A 227 -12.71 -5.44 16.44
CA ILE A 227 -12.35 -4.77 15.19
C ILE A 227 -10.90 -4.29 15.27
N GLY A 228 -10.14 -4.49 14.20
CA GLY A 228 -8.75 -4.03 14.10
C GLY A 228 -7.72 -4.84 14.90
N THR A 229 -8.11 -5.95 15.54
CA THR A 229 -7.18 -6.84 16.26
C THR A 229 -6.51 -7.88 15.37
N ILE A 230 -7.08 -8.13 14.19
CA ILE A 230 -6.53 -9.02 13.16
C ILE A 230 -6.52 -8.29 11.82
N ARG A 231 -5.44 -8.48 11.05
CA ARG A 231 -5.30 -7.97 9.68
C ARG A 231 -4.73 -9.06 8.79
N GLN A 232 -5.09 -9.04 7.52
CA GLN A 232 -4.53 -9.91 6.50
C GLN A 232 -3.95 -9.04 5.39
N ASP A 233 -2.70 -9.30 5.04
CA ASP A 233 -2.04 -8.76 3.87
C ASP A 233 -1.96 -9.88 2.82
N LEU A 234 -2.23 -9.55 1.56
CA LEU A 234 -2.27 -10.51 0.45
C LEU A 234 -1.10 -10.23 -0.50
N ASN A 235 -0.35 -11.27 -0.87
CA ASN A 235 0.69 -11.19 -1.88
C ASN A 235 0.23 -11.91 -3.14
N ILE A 236 0.03 -11.20 -4.24
CA ILE A 236 -0.60 -11.74 -5.45
C ILE A 236 0.28 -11.50 -6.67
N SER A 237 0.44 -12.52 -7.51
CA SER A 237 1.09 -12.39 -8.82
C SER A 237 0.46 -13.32 -9.85
N ILE A 238 0.61 -12.96 -11.13
CA ILE A 238 0.31 -13.82 -12.29
C ILE A 238 1.53 -13.95 -13.19
N SER A 239 1.53 -14.93 -14.10
CA SER A 239 2.59 -15.09 -15.09
C SER A 239 2.76 -13.83 -15.94
N LYS A 240 4.02 -13.38 -16.10
CA LYS A 240 4.38 -12.09 -16.75
C LYS A 240 3.84 -10.83 -16.07
N GLY A 241 3.12 -10.97 -14.95
CA GLY A 241 2.72 -9.88 -14.08
C GLY A 241 3.82 -9.53 -13.08
N ALA A 242 3.41 -9.09 -11.90
CA ALA A 242 4.32 -8.67 -10.83
C ALA A 242 3.80 -9.12 -9.47
N ARG A 243 4.69 -9.17 -8.46
CA ARG A 243 4.27 -9.35 -7.08
C ARG A 243 3.65 -8.05 -6.57
N ILE A 244 2.39 -8.15 -6.13
CA ILE A 244 1.63 -7.04 -5.57
C ILE A 244 1.26 -7.38 -4.13
N GLU A 245 1.66 -6.53 -3.21
CA GLU A 245 1.30 -6.62 -1.80
C GLU A 245 0.06 -5.77 -1.56
N ILE A 246 -1.03 -6.36 -1.09
CA ILE A 246 -2.28 -5.67 -0.76
C ILE A 246 -2.44 -5.68 0.74
N LYS A 247 -2.31 -4.51 1.37
CA LYS A 247 -2.38 -4.37 2.82
C LYS A 247 -3.80 -4.11 3.34
N GLY A 248 -4.01 -4.55 4.58
CA GLY A 248 -5.11 -4.10 5.42
C GLY A 248 -6.46 -4.73 5.09
N VAL A 249 -6.49 -5.99 4.63
CA VAL A 249 -7.73 -6.73 4.46
C VAL A 249 -8.24 -7.16 5.84
N GLN A 250 -9.39 -6.62 6.26
CA GLN A 250 -10.01 -6.96 7.56
C GLN A 250 -11.14 -7.99 7.41
N ASP A 251 -11.94 -7.89 6.34
CA ASP A 251 -13.03 -8.82 6.09
C ASP A 251 -12.54 -10.04 5.32
N LEU A 252 -12.54 -11.18 6.00
CA LEU A 252 -12.25 -12.50 5.45
C LEU A 252 -13.09 -12.82 4.21
N ASN A 253 -14.33 -12.33 4.12
CA ASN A 253 -15.21 -12.58 2.98
C ASN A 253 -14.80 -11.78 1.73
N LEU A 254 -14.03 -10.72 1.91
CA LEU A 254 -13.58 -9.86 0.82
C LEU A 254 -12.31 -10.41 0.13
N ILE A 255 -11.57 -11.30 0.79
CA ILE A 255 -10.32 -11.90 0.27
C ILE A 255 -10.49 -12.46 -1.15
N PRO A 256 -11.48 -13.32 -1.47
CA PRO A 256 -11.59 -13.87 -2.81
C PRO A 256 -11.80 -12.79 -3.88
N LYS A 257 -12.64 -11.80 -3.58
CA LYS A 257 -12.98 -10.70 -4.49
C LYS A 257 -11.78 -9.82 -4.77
N ILE A 258 -11.00 -9.49 -3.74
CA ILE A 258 -9.75 -8.71 -3.90
C ILE A 258 -8.78 -9.45 -4.80
N ILE A 259 -8.61 -10.76 -4.59
CA ILE A 259 -7.71 -11.57 -5.40
C ILE A 259 -8.15 -11.59 -6.86
N GLU A 260 -9.44 -11.84 -7.12
CA GLU A 260 -9.99 -11.85 -8.48
C GLU A 260 -9.80 -10.51 -9.19
N TYR A 261 -10.07 -9.39 -8.49
CA TYR A 261 -9.91 -8.07 -9.06
C TYR A 261 -8.44 -7.68 -9.28
N GLU A 262 -7.52 -8.17 -8.45
CA GLU A 262 -6.09 -7.96 -8.68
C GLU A 262 -5.59 -8.78 -9.88
N ILE A 263 -6.04 -10.04 -10.02
CA ILE A 263 -5.72 -10.87 -11.20
C ILE A 263 -6.22 -10.18 -12.49
N GLU A 264 -7.46 -9.69 -12.50
CA GLU A 264 -7.99 -8.94 -13.64
C GLU A 264 -7.22 -7.65 -13.91
N ARG A 265 -6.83 -6.92 -12.86
CA ARG A 265 -6.01 -5.71 -12.99
C ARG A 265 -4.69 -6.01 -13.68
N GLN A 266 -3.96 -7.00 -13.20
CA GLN A 266 -2.69 -7.39 -13.80
C GLN A 266 -2.88 -7.82 -15.26
N ARG A 267 -3.89 -8.66 -15.55
CA ARG A 267 -4.22 -9.09 -16.92
C ARG A 267 -4.49 -7.90 -17.84
N LYS A 268 -5.30 -6.93 -17.40
CA LYS A 268 -5.63 -5.72 -18.16
C LYS A 268 -4.43 -4.81 -18.38
N LEU A 269 -3.54 -4.69 -17.39
CA LEU A 269 -2.28 -3.95 -17.56
C LEU A 269 -1.34 -4.63 -18.57
N LEU A 270 -1.32 -5.96 -18.62
CA LEU A 270 -0.57 -6.70 -19.65
C LEU A 270 -1.18 -6.51 -21.04
N GLU A 271 -2.51 -6.46 -21.16
CA GLU A 271 -3.19 -6.10 -22.42
C GLU A 271 -2.77 -4.70 -22.90
N ILE A 272 -2.72 -3.72 -22.00
CA ILE A 272 -2.25 -2.34 -22.28
C ILE A 272 -0.79 -2.36 -22.74
N ARG A 273 0.09 -3.07 -22.03
CA ARG A 273 1.50 -3.23 -22.39
C ARG A 273 1.65 -3.81 -23.80
N ASP A 274 0.90 -4.87 -24.10
CA ASP A 274 0.98 -5.56 -25.39
C ASP A 274 0.50 -4.67 -26.54
N GLU A 275 -0.53 -3.84 -26.30
CA GLU A 275 -0.98 -2.84 -27.27
C GLU A 275 0.06 -1.71 -27.46
N LEU A 276 0.70 -1.23 -26.39
CA LEU A 276 1.81 -0.26 -26.48
C LEU A 276 3.01 -0.83 -27.27
N ASN A 277 3.36 -2.10 -27.03
CA ASN A 277 4.40 -2.80 -27.77
C ASN A 277 4.03 -2.96 -29.26
N LYS A 278 2.76 -3.25 -29.57
CA LYS A 278 2.25 -3.33 -30.94
C LYS A 278 2.32 -1.97 -31.65
N ARG A 279 2.06 -0.87 -30.92
CA ARG A 279 2.26 0.52 -31.37
C ARG A 279 3.74 0.93 -31.42
N LYS A 280 4.66 0.04 -31.02
CA LYS A 280 6.13 0.25 -30.99
C LYS A 280 6.56 1.43 -30.11
N VAL A 281 5.79 1.72 -29.06
CA VAL A 281 6.12 2.76 -28.09
C VAL A 281 7.27 2.26 -27.21
N LYS A 282 8.32 3.08 -27.06
CA LYS A 282 9.46 2.82 -26.17
C LYS A 282 9.48 3.78 -25.00
N LEU A 283 10.30 3.48 -23.99
CA LEU A 283 10.48 4.35 -22.83
C LEU A 283 10.99 5.75 -23.19
N GLU A 284 11.85 5.84 -24.20
CA GLU A 284 12.42 7.10 -24.73
C GLU A 284 11.37 7.98 -25.42
N ASP A 285 10.28 7.39 -25.92
CA ASP A 285 9.19 8.14 -26.55
C ASP A 285 8.33 8.92 -25.53
N ILE A 286 8.41 8.56 -24.24
CA ILE A 286 7.73 9.28 -23.17
C ILE A 286 8.69 10.36 -22.64
N GLU A 287 8.81 11.44 -23.41
CA GLU A 287 9.70 12.57 -23.13
C GLU A 287 9.39 13.23 -21.77
N GLY A 288 8.12 13.28 -21.39
CA GLY A 288 7.69 13.93 -20.16
C GLY A 288 7.79 15.46 -20.19
N LYS A 289 7.79 16.07 -21.39
CA LYS A 289 7.79 17.52 -21.54
C LYS A 289 6.46 18.10 -21.05
N ILE A 290 6.52 18.82 -19.93
CA ILE A 290 5.38 19.49 -19.31
C ILE A 290 5.22 20.87 -19.93
N ILE A 291 4.01 21.19 -20.39
CA ILE A 291 3.71 22.43 -21.09
C ILE A 291 2.50 23.10 -20.43
N LYS A 292 2.58 24.41 -20.19
CA LYS A 292 1.44 25.23 -19.76
C LYS A 292 0.52 25.46 -20.96
N VAL A 293 -0.75 25.09 -20.81
CA VAL A 293 -1.78 25.12 -21.88
C VAL A 293 -2.99 25.98 -21.50
N THR A 294 -2.87 26.82 -20.46
CA THR A 294 -3.95 27.68 -19.95
C THR A 294 -4.65 28.48 -21.05
N ASP A 295 -3.89 29.05 -21.98
CA ASP A 295 -4.42 29.96 -23.01
C ASP A 295 -5.45 29.32 -23.94
N ILE A 296 -5.38 27.99 -24.13
CA ILE A 296 -6.34 27.24 -24.94
C ILE A 296 -7.74 27.26 -24.29
N PHE A 297 -7.80 27.40 -22.96
CA PHE A 297 -9.02 27.26 -22.17
C PHE A 297 -9.57 28.59 -21.63
N ASN A 298 -9.09 29.73 -22.11
CA ASN A 298 -9.54 31.05 -21.64
C ASN A 298 -11.06 31.26 -21.79
N GLU A 299 -11.67 30.69 -22.82
CA GLU A 299 -13.12 30.77 -23.08
C GLU A 299 -13.87 29.46 -22.78
N THR A 300 -13.19 28.48 -22.16
CA THR A 300 -13.73 27.13 -21.95
C THR A 300 -15.04 27.13 -21.21
N LYS A 301 -15.98 26.22 -21.51
CA LYS A 301 -17.22 26.05 -20.70
C LYS A 301 -17.02 25.10 -19.52
N SER A 302 -15.82 24.55 -19.36
CA SER A 302 -15.51 23.64 -18.26
C SER A 302 -15.54 24.36 -16.90
N LYS A 303 -16.51 23.99 -16.06
CA LYS A 303 -16.60 24.51 -14.68
C LYS A 303 -15.35 24.20 -13.86
N LEU A 304 -14.74 23.05 -14.11
CA LEU A 304 -13.55 22.59 -13.39
C LEU A 304 -12.35 23.48 -13.70
N ILE A 305 -12.06 23.72 -14.99
CA ILE A 305 -10.96 24.59 -15.42
C ILE A 305 -11.22 26.02 -14.98
N ARG A 306 -12.41 26.58 -15.26
CA ARG A 306 -12.76 27.96 -14.84
C ARG A 306 -12.56 28.19 -13.35
N LYS A 307 -12.97 27.23 -12.51
CA LYS A 307 -12.78 27.32 -11.07
C LYS A 307 -11.29 27.38 -10.72
N GLY A 308 -10.47 26.49 -11.28
CA GLY A 308 -9.03 26.51 -11.03
C GLY A 308 -8.37 27.83 -11.46
N LEU A 309 -8.70 28.34 -12.65
CA LEU A 309 -8.18 29.62 -13.13
C LEU A 309 -8.59 30.79 -12.21
N SER A 310 -9.83 30.80 -11.71
CA SER A 310 -10.29 31.81 -10.75
C SER A 310 -9.58 31.74 -9.39
N GLU A 311 -9.03 30.58 -9.03
CA GLU A 311 -8.19 30.38 -7.84
C GLU A 311 -6.71 30.73 -8.11
N GLY A 312 -6.37 31.29 -9.28
CA GLY A 312 -5.00 31.65 -9.66
C GLY A 312 -4.14 30.46 -10.10
N LYS A 313 -4.74 29.31 -10.41
CA LYS A 313 -4.05 28.12 -10.92
C LYS A 313 -3.98 28.15 -12.45
N ASP A 314 -3.11 27.32 -12.99
CA ASP A 314 -2.92 27.14 -14.43
C ASP A 314 -3.27 25.72 -14.86
N VAL A 315 -3.40 25.52 -16.17
CA VAL A 315 -3.54 24.19 -16.77
C VAL A 315 -2.20 23.77 -17.35
N TYR A 316 -1.68 22.65 -16.88
CA TYR A 316 -0.45 22.04 -17.40
C TYR A 316 -0.78 20.69 -18.03
N ALA A 317 -0.07 20.36 -19.10
CA ALA A 317 -0.29 19.15 -19.88
C ALA A 317 1.00 18.39 -20.17
N VAL A 318 0.88 17.09 -20.35
CA VAL A 318 1.93 16.22 -20.88
C VAL A 318 1.36 15.31 -21.97
N LYS A 319 2.14 15.10 -23.04
CA LYS A 319 1.84 14.14 -24.11
C LYS A 319 2.35 12.76 -23.71
N LEU A 320 1.51 11.74 -23.85
CA LEU A 320 1.84 10.33 -23.68
C LEU A 320 1.69 9.63 -25.03
N LYS A 321 2.83 9.39 -25.69
CA LYS A 321 2.86 8.84 -27.05
C LYS A 321 2.24 7.45 -27.11
N GLY A 322 1.30 7.21 -28.02
CA GLY A 322 0.67 5.92 -28.21
C GLY A 322 -0.34 5.51 -27.12
N PHE A 323 -0.70 6.39 -26.18
CA PHE A 323 -1.63 6.08 -25.08
C PHE A 323 -3.12 6.31 -25.39
N ALA A 324 -3.49 6.75 -26.61
CA ALA A 324 -4.89 6.98 -26.95
C ALA A 324 -5.74 5.72 -26.72
N LYS A 325 -6.90 5.92 -26.08
CA LYS A 325 -7.87 4.91 -25.66
C LYS A 325 -7.39 3.95 -24.57
N LEU A 326 -6.14 4.03 -24.13
CA LEU A 326 -5.58 3.18 -23.08
C LEU A 326 -5.75 3.80 -21.69
N LEU A 327 -5.73 5.12 -21.58
CA LEU A 327 -5.95 5.81 -20.30
C LEU A 327 -7.38 5.58 -19.80
N GLY A 328 -8.34 5.54 -20.72
CA GLY A 328 -9.75 5.25 -20.46
C GLY A 328 -10.07 3.77 -20.22
N MET A 329 -9.12 2.86 -20.42
CA MET A 329 -9.36 1.41 -20.30
C MET A 329 -9.60 1.02 -18.85
N GLU A 330 -10.72 0.34 -18.61
CA GLU A 330 -11.08 -0.18 -17.29
C GLU A 330 -10.21 -1.41 -16.95
N ILE A 331 -9.49 -1.31 -15.83
CA ILE A 331 -8.58 -2.35 -15.35
C ILE A 331 -9.13 -3.07 -14.11
N GLN A 332 -10.02 -2.41 -13.37
CA GLN A 332 -10.82 -2.96 -12.27
C GLN A 332 -12.19 -2.30 -12.31
N PRO A 333 -13.23 -2.87 -11.68
CA PRO A 333 -14.55 -2.25 -11.63
C PRO A 333 -14.51 -0.77 -11.25
N ASN A 334 -14.99 0.10 -12.15
CA ASN A 334 -15.01 1.56 -12.01
C ASN A 334 -13.63 2.24 -11.89
N ARG A 335 -12.54 1.56 -12.27
CA ARG A 335 -11.17 2.08 -12.17
C ARG A 335 -10.42 1.86 -13.47
N ARG A 336 -9.83 2.94 -14.00
CA ARG A 336 -9.14 2.97 -15.28
C ARG A 336 -7.63 3.10 -15.09
N LEU A 337 -6.85 2.94 -16.15
CA LEU A 337 -5.41 3.24 -16.10
C LEU A 337 -5.15 4.68 -15.61
N ALA A 338 -5.93 5.66 -16.10
CA ALA A 338 -5.90 7.04 -15.62
C ALA A 338 -6.16 7.16 -14.12
N THR A 339 -7.01 6.31 -13.55
CA THR A 339 -7.29 6.31 -12.10
C THR A 339 -6.05 5.91 -11.30
N GLU A 340 -5.27 4.93 -11.75
CA GLU A 340 -4.00 4.57 -11.07
C GLU A 340 -2.96 5.67 -11.17
N MET A 341 -2.85 6.31 -12.34
CA MET A 341 -1.96 7.45 -12.55
C MET A 341 -2.33 8.60 -11.61
N LEU A 342 -3.63 8.88 -11.43
CA LEU A 342 -4.11 9.89 -10.48
C LEU A 342 -3.71 9.59 -9.05
N GLU A 343 -3.87 8.35 -8.61
CA GLU A 343 -3.61 7.97 -7.22
C GLU A 343 -2.15 8.16 -6.83
N ARG A 344 -1.24 7.84 -7.75
CA ARG A 344 0.19 8.13 -7.56
C ARG A 344 0.47 9.63 -7.51
N ALA A 345 -0.10 10.38 -8.45
CA ALA A 345 0.06 11.84 -8.48
C ALA A 345 -0.47 12.49 -7.18
N LYS A 346 -1.66 12.09 -6.73
CA LYS A 346 -2.31 12.57 -5.49
C LYS A 346 -1.40 12.48 -4.27
N LEU A 347 -0.71 11.36 -4.10
CA LEU A 347 0.14 11.12 -2.94
C LEU A 347 1.41 11.97 -2.91
N ILE A 348 1.83 12.53 -4.05
CA ILE A 348 3.08 13.27 -4.19
C ILE A 348 2.83 14.78 -4.32
N SER A 349 1.73 15.19 -4.96
CA SER A 349 1.49 16.59 -5.32
C SER A 349 0.24 17.23 -4.72
N GLY A 350 -0.63 16.47 -4.06
CA GLY A 350 -1.90 16.99 -3.53
C GLY A 350 -2.98 17.30 -4.59
N ILE A 351 -2.69 17.11 -5.89
CA ILE A 351 -3.66 17.38 -6.97
C ILE A 351 -4.89 16.47 -6.85
N LYS A 352 -6.09 17.04 -6.97
CA LYS A 352 -7.35 16.33 -6.72
C LYS A 352 -7.90 15.54 -7.92
N GLY A 353 -7.49 15.88 -9.15
CA GLY A 353 -8.00 15.27 -10.37
C GLY A 353 -7.05 15.43 -11.56
N LEU A 354 -7.22 14.56 -12.56
CA LEU A 354 -6.65 14.73 -13.89
C LEU A 354 -7.77 14.79 -14.93
N ILE A 355 -7.46 15.34 -16.09
CA ILE A 355 -8.28 15.26 -17.30
C ILE A 355 -7.41 14.61 -18.37
N HIS A 356 -7.96 13.72 -19.18
CA HIS A 356 -7.22 13.13 -20.30
C HIS A 356 -8.08 12.99 -21.55
N THR A 357 -7.43 12.95 -22.71
CA THR A 357 -8.10 12.99 -24.03
C THR A 357 -9.09 11.86 -24.29
N ASP A 358 -8.93 10.69 -23.69
CA ASP A 358 -9.89 9.57 -23.88
C ASP A 358 -11.28 9.86 -23.28
N GLU A 359 -11.38 10.80 -22.33
CA GLU A 359 -12.66 11.25 -21.75
C GLU A 359 -13.16 12.55 -22.40
N LEU A 360 -12.49 13.03 -23.45
CA LEU A 360 -12.83 14.26 -24.16
C LEU A 360 -13.39 13.97 -25.57
N PRO A 361 -14.34 14.79 -26.07
CA PRO A 361 -14.91 15.98 -25.45
C PRO A 361 -15.80 15.63 -24.26
N GLY A 362 -15.69 16.42 -23.20
CA GLY A 362 -16.30 16.11 -21.90
C GLY A 362 -16.06 17.23 -20.90
N TYR A 363 -16.76 17.21 -19.77
CA TYR A 363 -16.57 18.19 -18.68
C TYR A 363 -16.72 19.67 -19.08
N GLY A 364 -17.44 19.96 -20.18
CA GLY A 364 -17.58 21.30 -20.73
C GLY A 364 -16.41 21.77 -21.62
N ILE A 365 -15.49 20.88 -21.98
CA ILE A 365 -14.45 21.09 -22.98
C ILE A 365 -14.99 20.66 -24.35
N SER A 366 -14.95 21.57 -25.31
CA SER A 366 -15.45 21.41 -26.67
C SER A 366 -14.46 20.67 -27.58
N GLN A 367 -14.95 20.15 -28.71
CA GLN A 367 -14.10 19.52 -29.71
C GLN A 367 -13.06 20.48 -30.31
N GLU A 368 -13.41 21.76 -30.46
CA GLU A 368 -12.46 22.78 -30.94
C GLU A 368 -11.30 22.98 -29.98
N GLU A 369 -11.56 22.95 -28.66
CA GLU A 369 -10.51 23.04 -27.64
C GLU A 369 -9.63 21.80 -27.64
N VAL A 370 -10.21 20.61 -27.82
CA VAL A 370 -9.45 19.36 -27.96
C VAL A 370 -8.54 19.40 -29.20
N ALA A 371 -9.04 19.90 -30.33
CA ALA A 371 -8.25 20.03 -31.56
C ALA A 371 -7.10 21.04 -31.40
N LYS A 372 -7.35 22.19 -30.75
CA LYS A 372 -6.32 23.17 -30.40
C LYS A 372 -5.26 22.56 -29.48
N LEU A 373 -5.68 21.80 -28.47
CA LEU A 373 -4.79 21.11 -27.54
C LEU A 373 -3.90 20.09 -28.25
N LYS A 374 -4.46 19.22 -29.10
CA LYS A 374 -3.69 18.26 -29.89
C LYS A 374 -2.65 18.94 -30.78
N THR A 375 -3.05 20.00 -31.47
CA THR A 375 -2.16 20.78 -32.35
C THR A 375 -1.02 21.41 -31.55
N TYR A 376 -1.32 22.04 -30.41
CA TYR A 376 -0.33 22.72 -29.57
C TYR A 376 0.65 21.76 -28.89
N MET A 377 0.19 20.56 -28.53
CA MET A 377 1.01 19.51 -27.91
C MET A 377 1.73 18.61 -28.93
N GLU A 378 1.55 18.86 -30.24
CA GLU A 378 2.08 18.04 -31.33
C GLU A 378 1.74 16.55 -31.12
N ALA A 379 0.47 16.27 -30.83
CA ALA A 379 -0.03 14.93 -30.50
C ALA A 379 -0.87 14.36 -31.66
N ASP A 380 -0.50 13.16 -32.09
CA ASP A 380 -1.19 12.43 -33.15
C ASP A 380 -2.47 11.74 -32.62
N ASP A 381 -3.19 11.04 -33.50
CA ASP A 381 -4.44 10.34 -33.13
C ASP A 381 -4.24 9.13 -32.21
N ASP A 382 -3.04 8.54 -32.22
CA ASP A 382 -2.66 7.45 -31.33
C ASP A 382 -2.11 7.95 -29.98
N ASP A 383 -1.89 9.26 -29.84
CA ASP A 383 -1.36 9.87 -28.61
C ASP A 383 -2.47 10.30 -27.66
N ALA A 384 -2.17 10.27 -26.37
CA ALA A 384 -3.03 10.86 -25.35
C ALA A 384 -2.38 12.09 -24.72
N ILE A 385 -3.21 13.04 -24.30
CA ILE A 385 -2.76 14.20 -23.52
C ILE A 385 -3.41 14.13 -22.15
N VAL A 386 -2.58 14.27 -21.12
CA VAL A 386 -3.03 14.35 -19.73
C VAL A 386 -2.82 15.76 -19.23
N MET A 387 -3.85 16.32 -18.59
CA MET A 387 -3.86 17.67 -18.05
C MET A 387 -4.16 17.65 -16.55
N VAL A 388 -3.53 18.57 -15.83
CA VAL A 388 -3.80 18.86 -14.42
C VAL A 388 -3.99 20.37 -14.23
N ILE A 389 -4.71 20.72 -13.17
CA ILE A 389 -4.98 22.12 -12.81
C ILE A 389 -4.39 22.38 -11.44
N GLY A 390 -3.40 23.27 -11.36
CA GLY A 390 -2.62 23.50 -10.14
C GLY A 390 -1.65 24.66 -10.30
N ASN A 391 -0.86 24.91 -9.25
CA ASN A 391 0.34 25.74 -9.40
C ASN A 391 1.44 24.95 -10.14
N LEU A 392 2.53 25.63 -10.51
CA LEU A 392 3.62 25.01 -11.28
C LEU A 392 4.23 23.80 -10.55
N GLU A 393 4.58 23.97 -9.27
CA GLU A 393 5.26 22.94 -8.49
C GLU A 393 4.41 21.67 -8.30
N GLU A 394 3.14 21.82 -7.91
CA GLU A 394 2.19 20.72 -7.78
C GLU A 394 1.97 20.02 -9.12
N SER A 395 1.82 20.79 -10.20
CA SER A 395 1.56 20.26 -11.53
C SER A 395 2.75 19.50 -12.08
N GLU A 396 3.97 20.00 -11.85
CA GLU A 396 5.20 19.31 -12.21
C GLU A 396 5.34 17.99 -11.46
N LYS A 397 5.16 18.00 -10.14
CA LYS A 397 5.18 16.76 -9.32
C LYS A 397 4.15 15.74 -9.81
N ALA A 398 2.93 16.19 -10.09
CA ALA A 398 1.84 15.33 -10.57
C ALA A 398 2.13 14.72 -11.94
N LEU A 399 2.46 15.55 -12.93
CA LEU A 399 2.68 15.11 -14.30
C LEU A 399 3.94 14.24 -14.42
N ASN A 400 4.99 14.52 -13.63
CA ASN A 400 6.15 13.63 -13.55
C ASN A 400 5.80 12.25 -12.99
N ALA A 401 4.94 12.17 -11.97
CA ALA A 401 4.45 10.89 -11.45
C ALA A 401 3.61 10.12 -12.49
N ILE A 402 2.80 10.83 -13.27
CA ILE A 402 2.00 10.28 -14.37
C ILE A 402 2.91 9.75 -15.48
N VAL A 403 3.91 10.53 -15.90
CA VAL A 403 4.94 10.13 -16.87
C VAL A 403 5.67 8.88 -16.41
N GLN A 404 6.07 8.82 -15.14
CA GLN A 404 6.74 7.64 -14.59
C GLN A 404 5.82 6.41 -14.63
N ARG A 405 4.54 6.55 -14.26
CA ARG A 405 3.57 5.44 -14.34
C ARG A 405 3.29 5.01 -15.79
N ALA A 406 3.30 5.95 -16.74
CA ALA A 406 3.16 5.66 -18.17
C ALA A 406 4.38 4.86 -18.68
N LYS A 407 5.60 5.23 -18.28
CA LYS A 407 6.81 4.44 -18.56
C LYS A 407 6.70 3.02 -18.03
N GLU A 408 6.20 2.84 -16.80
CA GLU A 408 5.97 1.51 -16.24
C GLU A 408 4.89 0.71 -16.99
N ALA A 409 3.86 1.36 -17.54
CA ALA A 409 2.83 0.67 -18.35
C ALA A 409 3.38 0.09 -19.66
N ILE A 410 4.46 0.66 -20.21
CA ILE A 410 5.19 0.10 -21.36
C ILE A 410 5.95 -1.17 -20.96
N ILE A 411 6.39 -1.28 -19.71
CA ILE A 411 7.09 -2.46 -19.18
C ILE A 411 6.10 -3.56 -18.77
N GLY A 412 5.01 -3.19 -18.09
CA GLY A 412 3.95 -4.12 -17.67
C GLY A 412 3.31 -3.72 -16.34
N VAL A 413 3.19 -4.70 -15.43
CA VAL A 413 2.67 -4.48 -14.09
C VAL A 413 3.82 -4.02 -13.18
N PRO A 414 3.76 -2.83 -12.55
CA PRO A 414 4.78 -2.41 -11.61
C PRO A 414 4.61 -3.14 -10.26
N GLU A 415 5.73 -3.55 -9.65
CA GLU A 415 5.73 -4.03 -8.27
C GLU A 415 5.46 -2.89 -7.29
N GLU A 416 4.43 -3.05 -6.45
CA GLU A 416 3.95 -1.99 -5.57
C GLU A 416 3.15 -2.56 -4.41
N THR A 417 3.10 -1.78 -3.32
CA THR A 417 2.18 -2.01 -2.22
C THR A 417 0.89 -1.22 -2.48
N ARG A 418 -0.25 -1.89 -2.35
CA ARG A 418 -1.59 -1.36 -2.55
C ARG A 418 -2.42 -1.52 -1.28
N ALA A 419 -3.49 -0.75 -1.16
CA ALA A 419 -4.47 -0.88 -0.09
C ALA A 419 -5.80 -1.39 -0.65
N ALA A 420 -6.48 -2.26 0.10
CA ALA A 420 -7.81 -2.72 -0.27
C ALA A 420 -8.85 -1.61 -0.05
N ASN A 421 -9.81 -1.52 -0.97
CA ASN A 421 -11.04 -0.75 -0.85
C ASN A 421 -12.19 -1.67 -0.40
N ASP A 422 -13.25 -1.12 0.19
CA ASP A 422 -14.39 -1.90 0.70
C ASP A 422 -15.15 -2.66 -0.40
N ASP A 423 -15.05 -2.19 -1.65
CA ASP A 423 -15.64 -2.85 -2.81
C ASP A 423 -14.80 -3.99 -3.37
N GLY A 424 -13.62 -4.25 -2.80
CA GLY A 424 -12.66 -5.27 -3.21
C GLY A 424 -11.65 -4.81 -4.27
N THR A 425 -11.77 -3.58 -4.80
CA THR A 425 -10.74 -3.01 -5.67
C THR A 425 -9.52 -2.60 -4.84
N THR A 426 -8.42 -2.28 -5.51
CA THR A 426 -7.17 -1.89 -4.84
C THR A 426 -6.70 -0.52 -5.32
N ARG A 427 -6.13 0.26 -4.41
CA ARG A 427 -5.54 1.58 -4.69
C ARG A 427 -4.05 1.57 -4.41
N TYR A 428 -3.27 2.32 -5.21
CA TYR A 428 -1.84 2.47 -4.96
C TYR A 428 -1.59 3.07 -3.57
N SER A 429 -0.60 2.54 -2.84
CA SER A 429 -0.20 3.07 -1.55
C SER A 429 1.24 3.59 -1.57
N ARG A 430 2.20 2.74 -1.95
CA ARG A 430 3.63 3.08 -1.97
C ARG A 430 4.41 2.09 -2.85
N PRO A 431 5.66 2.40 -3.23
CA PRO A 431 6.53 1.43 -3.88
C PRO A 431 6.73 0.20 -3.00
N MET A 432 7.01 -0.96 -3.58
CA MET A 432 7.27 -2.16 -2.78
C MET A 432 8.54 -1.95 -1.94
N PRO A 433 8.51 -2.23 -0.63
CA PRO A 433 9.70 -2.21 0.23
C PRO A 433 10.86 -3.04 -0.33
N GLY A 434 12.08 -2.53 -0.20
CA GLY A 434 13.30 -3.26 -0.54
C GLY A 434 13.72 -4.24 0.56
N ALA A 435 14.66 -5.14 0.22
CA ALA A 435 15.21 -6.12 1.16
C ALA A 435 16.07 -5.47 2.28
N ALA A 436 16.65 -4.29 2.03
CA ALA A 436 17.59 -3.59 2.90
C ALA A 436 16.92 -2.83 4.08
N ARG A 437 15.88 -3.39 4.69
CA ARG A 437 15.07 -2.73 5.74
C ARG A 437 15.34 -3.17 7.17
N MET A 438 16.12 -4.21 7.37
CA MET A 438 16.34 -4.80 8.69
C MET A 438 17.78 -4.65 9.14
N TYR A 439 17.95 -4.33 10.41
CA TYR A 439 19.25 -4.29 11.11
C TYR A 439 19.04 -4.70 12.58
N PRO A 440 20.07 -5.16 13.31
CA PRO A 440 19.90 -5.65 14.68
C PRO A 440 19.34 -4.62 15.68
N GLU A 441 18.47 -5.07 16.59
CA GLU A 441 18.18 -4.39 17.87
C GLU A 441 19.28 -4.82 18.86
N THR A 442 20.34 -4.03 18.94
CA THR A 442 21.58 -4.31 19.68
C THR A 442 21.47 -4.15 21.18
#